data_AF-A0A0D6AIK0-F1
#
_entry.id   AF-A0A0D6AIK0-F1
#
_cell.length_a   1.000
_cell.length_b   1.000
_cell.length_c   1.000
_cell.angle_alpha   90.00
_cell.angle_beta   90.00
_cell.angle_gamma   90.00
#
_symmetry.space_group_name_H-M   'P 1'
#
loop_
_entity.id
_entity.type
_entity.pdbx_description
1 polymer ?
#
loop_
_entity_poly.entity_id
_entity_poly.type
_entity_poly.pdbx_seq_one_letter_code
_entity_poly.pdbx_strand_id
1 'polypeptide(L)'
;MNKVKLLNILIDNLSLSNLLEELTKNGGFIVTPNVDHLVKLQKDPDFLKAYKIADYVVCDSKILQYVLKLLGKPIQEKISGSDLLPAFYHYNQHNEDIKIFLLGGEEGVAQKAQHNINQKVARKIVVDALSPSFGFENNHSECLTIIDKINQSGANVLAIGVGAPKQEKWIVKYRAQLPNVKVFLPIGATIDFEAGYKPRSPKWMSNMGLEWLYRLISEPKRLWKRYLVDSIPFLIHILQHRFDIYRHNPIVELKSMPLGMVLNHAGLLSNEQLNLVSKTQKEKNYETNLGKIIQNFGLLSQETITFFAETLPKMIELNQVLLMGDYLQKAHLITTSQIQYLCQKQKLLSTHKKLGELIVEEGYISQKTLDWFIEFQYVLKSQQGNKNTTFRQIYQELETIPSSLNP
;
A
#
# COMPACT_ATOMS: atom_id res chain seq x y z
N MET A 1 8.10 -16.23 5.17
CA MET A 1 6.64 -16.50 5.17
C MET A 1 6.18 -16.70 3.75
N ASN A 2 5.31 -17.68 3.49
CA ASN A 2 4.78 -17.93 2.15
C ASN A 2 3.73 -16.87 1.80
N LYS A 3 3.82 -16.27 0.59
CA LYS A 3 2.86 -15.25 0.12
C LYS A 3 2.20 -15.72 -1.16
N VAL A 4 0.92 -15.38 -1.31
CA VAL A 4 0.10 -15.75 -2.45
C VAL A 4 -0.33 -14.49 -3.20
N LYS A 5 -0.02 -14.42 -4.50
CA LYS A 5 -0.46 -13.30 -5.35
C LYS A 5 -1.93 -13.44 -5.71
N LEU A 6 -2.73 -12.43 -5.36
CA LEU A 6 -4.12 -12.24 -5.79
C LEU A 6 -4.26 -10.85 -6.39
N LEU A 7 -4.48 -10.77 -7.70
CA LEU A 7 -4.56 -9.50 -8.43
C LEU A 7 -3.30 -8.63 -8.19
N ASN A 8 -3.48 -7.42 -7.67
CA ASN A 8 -2.44 -6.43 -7.40
C ASN A 8 -1.89 -6.45 -5.96
N ILE A 9 -2.18 -7.50 -5.18
CA ILE A 9 -1.65 -7.66 -3.82
C ILE A 9 -1.03 -9.05 -3.58
N LEU A 10 -0.17 -9.12 -2.56
CA LEU A 10 0.35 -10.36 -1.99
C LEU A 10 -0.35 -10.60 -0.65
N ILE A 11 -0.94 -11.77 -0.49
CA ILE A 11 -1.63 -12.20 0.74
C ILE A 11 -0.70 -13.16 1.49
N ASP A 12 -0.46 -12.91 2.77
CA ASP A 12 0.31 -13.78 3.64
C ASP A 12 -0.48 -15.06 3.95
N ASN A 13 0.18 -16.20 3.73
CA ASN A 13 -0.37 -17.51 4.01
C ASN A 13 0.02 -17.94 5.44
N LEU A 14 -0.78 -17.51 6.42
CA LEU A 14 -0.51 -17.67 7.85
C LEU A 14 -1.74 -18.20 8.59
N SER A 15 -1.53 -18.88 9.71
CA SER A 15 -2.57 -19.12 10.71
C SER A 15 -2.77 -17.90 11.61
N LEU A 16 -3.94 -17.83 12.24
CA LEU A 16 -4.26 -16.84 13.26
C LEU A 16 -3.28 -16.91 14.43
N SER A 17 -2.93 -18.12 14.89
CA SER A 17 -1.96 -18.30 15.99
C SER A 17 -0.62 -17.65 15.69
N ASN A 18 -0.09 -17.88 14.50
CA ASN A 18 1.22 -17.36 14.09
C ASN A 18 1.15 -15.84 13.91
N LEU A 19 0.05 -15.33 13.35
CA LEU A 19 -0.16 -13.88 13.25
C LEU A 19 -0.16 -13.22 14.64
N LEU A 20 -0.88 -13.78 15.62
CA LEU A 20 -0.97 -13.20 16.97
C LEU A 20 0.37 -13.20 17.70
N GLU A 21 1.14 -14.29 17.56
CA GLU A 21 2.50 -14.37 18.10
C GLU A 21 3.41 -13.29 17.50
N GLU A 22 3.41 -13.18 16.17
CA GLU A 22 4.20 -12.20 15.43
C GLU A 22 3.84 -10.76 15.80
N LEU A 23 2.55 -10.43 15.86
CA LEU A 23 2.10 -9.10 16.26
C LEU A 23 2.47 -8.75 17.69
N THR A 24 2.42 -9.73 18.58
CA THR A 24 2.77 -9.53 20.00
C THR A 24 4.27 -9.29 20.17
N LYS A 25 5.11 -10.03 19.44
CA LYS A 25 6.58 -9.91 19.54
C LYS A 25 7.14 -8.73 18.76
N ASN A 26 6.68 -8.55 17.52
CA ASN A 26 7.32 -7.68 16.54
C ASN A 26 6.51 -6.42 16.20
N GLY A 27 5.27 -6.32 16.67
CA GLY A 27 4.35 -5.30 16.20
C GLY A 27 3.92 -5.52 14.75
N GLY A 28 3.28 -4.52 14.17
CA GLY A 28 3.01 -4.46 12.73
C GLY A 28 1.70 -3.77 12.37
N PHE A 29 1.61 -3.39 11.09
CA PHE A 29 0.40 -2.92 10.45
C PHE A 29 -0.27 -4.06 9.67
N ILE A 30 -1.48 -4.45 10.06
CA ILE A 30 -2.24 -5.52 9.44
C ILE A 30 -3.28 -4.92 8.49
N VAL A 31 -3.52 -5.54 7.34
CA VAL A 31 -4.69 -5.27 6.49
C VAL A 31 -5.41 -6.56 6.13
N THR A 32 -6.74 -6.49 6.08
CA THR A 32 -7.62 -7.65 5.87
C THR A 32 -8.44 -7.47 4.58
N PRO A 33 -7.89 -7.75 3.38
CA PRO A 33 -8.63 -7.58 2.14
C PRO A 33 -9.86 -8.49 2.09
N ASN A 34 -11.00 -7.90 1.74
CA ASN A 34 -12.20 -8.59 1.25
C ASN A 34 -12.46 -8.21 -0.22
N VAL A 35 -13.56 -8.71 -0.79
CA VAL A 35 -13.93 -8.46 -2.20
C VAL A 35 -14.01 -6.97 -2.52
N ASP A 36 -14.67 -6.17 -1.69
CA ASP A 36 -14.80 -4.72 -1.88
C ASP A 36 -13.45 -4.01 -1.83
N HIS A 37 -12.53 -4.47 -0.97
CA HIS A 37 -11.19 -3.91 -0.92
C HIS A 37 -10.46 -4.20 -2.23
N LEU A 38 -10.51 -5.43 -2.74
CA LEU A 38 -9.85 -5.80 -4.00
C LEU A 38 -10.35 -4.99 -5.20
N VAL A 39 -11.63 -4.58 -5.22
CA VAL A 39 -12.14 -3.67 -6.25
C VAL A 39 -11.56 -2.27 -6.09
N LYS A 40 -11.61 -1.71 -4.87
CA LYS A 40 -11.08 -0.36 -4.60
C LYS A 40 -9.59 -0.26 -4.88
N LEU A 41 -8.83 -1.31 -4.57
CA LEU A 41 -7.40 -1.39 -4.81
C LEU A 41 -7.02 -1.29 -6.30
N GLN A 42 -7.94 -1.56 -7.23
CA GLN A 42 -7.68 -1.38 -8.67
C GLN A 42 -7.64 0.07 -9.12
N LYS A 43 -8.18 0.99 -8.30
CA LYS A 43 -8.45 2.38 -8.69
C LYS A 43 -7.86 3.40 -7.72
N ASP A 44 -7.68 3.03 -6.47
CA ASP A 44 -7.23 3.92 -5.39
C ASP A 44 -5.76 3.66 -5.04
N PRO A 45 -4.82 4.49 -5.54
CA PRO A 45 -3.39 4.28 -5.32
C PRO A 45 -2.98 4.46 -3.85
N ASP A 46 -3.61 5.37 -3.10
CA ASP A 46 -3.30 5.55 -1.68
C ASP A 46 -3.74 4.35 -0.86
N PHE A 47 -4.89 3.77 -1.21
CA PHE A 47 -5.35 2.54 -0.57
C PHE A 47 -4.44 1.36 -0.93
N LEU A 48 -4.01 1.24 -2.20
CA LEU A 48 -3.05 0.21 -2.61
C LEU A 48 -1.69 0.37 -1.94
N LYS A 49 -1.25 1.62 -1.71
CA LYS A 49 -0.03 1.91 -0.96
C LYS A 49 -0.10 1.34 0.46
N ALA A 50 -1.24 1.47 1.14
CA ALA A 50 -1.43 0.90 2.47
C ALA A 50 -1.19 -0.63 2.48
N TYR A 51 -1.68 -1.33 1.44
CA TYR A 51 -1.46 -2.76 1.28
C TYR A 51 -0.03 -3.15 0.95
N LYS A 52 0.69 -2.32 0.16
CA LYS A 52 2.08 -2.55 -0.19
C LYS A 52 3.04 -2.36 0.99
N ILE A 53 2.69 -1.51 1.96
CA ILE A 53 3.52 -1.23 3.14
C ILE A 53 3.06 -1.93 4.41
N ALA A 54 1.94 -2.65 4.36
CA ALA A 54 1.47 -3.45 5.48
C ALA A 54 2.47 -4.57 5.77
N ASP A 55 2.71 -4.83 7.05
CA ASP A 55 3.57 -5.92 7.50
C ASP A 55 2.87 -7.27 7.30
N TYR A 56 1.54 -7.29 7.46
CA TYR A 56 0.71 -8.48 7.30
C TYR A 56 -0.54 -8.18 6.46
N VAL A 57 -0.75 -8.95 5.40
CA VAL A 57 -1.93 -8.91 4.53
C VAL A 57 -2.67 -10.25 4.64
N VAL A 58 -3.74 -10.33 5.42
CA VAL A 58 -4.39 -11.62 5.75
C VAL A 58 -5.80 -11.74 5.19
N CYS A 59 -6.17 -12.91 4.69
CA CYS A 59 -7.44 -13.10 3.99
C CYS A 59 -8.67 -12.98 4.90
N ASP A 60 -9.48 -11.95 4.69
CA ASP A 60 -10.64 -11.63 5.54
C ASP A 60 -11.84 -12.58 5.36
N SER A 61 -12.11 -12.97 4.11
CA SER A 61 -13.41 -13.57 3.73
C SER A 61 -13.29 -14.96 3.13
N LYS A 62 -14.31 -15.80 3.37
CA LYS A 62 -14.43 -17.14 2.77
C LYS A 62 -14.47 -17.12 1.25
N ILE A 63 -15.09 -16.08 0.66
CA ILE A 63 -15.14 -15.91 -0.80
C ILE A 63 -13.72 -15.87 -1.38
N LEU A 64 -12.82 -15.09 -0.78
CA LEU A 64 -11.42 -15.03 -1.22
C LEU A 64 -10.69 -16.36 -0.99
N GLN A 65 -10.93 -17.02 0.14
CA GLN A 65 -10.38 -18.35 0.39
C GLN A 65 -10.79 -19.37 -0.71
N TYR A 66 -12.06 -19.35 -1.15
CA TYR A 66 -12.54 -20.21 -2.23
C TYR A 66 -11.96 -19.83 -3.59
N VAL A 67 -11.87 -18.54 -3.91
CA VAL A 67 -11.24 -18.05 -5.14
C VAL A 67 -9.78 -18.49 -5.21
N LEU A 68 -9.04 -18.34 -4.11
CA LEU A 68 -7.64 -18.76 -4.00
C LEU A 68 -7.48 -20.28 -4.19
N LYS A 69 -8.38 -21.08 -3.59
CA LYS A 69 -8.41 -22.54 -3.81
C LYS A 69 -8.68 -22.88 -5.29
N LEU A 70 -9.60 -22.18 -5.94
CA LEU A 70 -9.93 -22.37 -7.37
C LEU A 70 -8.77 -21.98 -8.29
N LEU A 71 -7.97 -20.99 -7.91
CA LEU A 71 -6.75 -20.59 -8.61
C LEU A 71 -5.53 -21.46 -8.28
N GLY A 72 -5.71 -22.58 -7.56
CA GLY A 72 -4.62 -23.49 -7.19
C GLY A 72 -3.65 -22.94 -6.13
N LYS A 73 -4.05 -21.88 -5.40
CA LYS A 73 -3.21 -21.18 -4.43
C LYS A 73 -3.89 -21.13 -3.05
N PRO A 74 -4.15 -22.28 -2.40
CA PRO A 74 -4.88 -22.32 -1.14
C PRO A 74 -4.11 -21.59 -0.02
N ILE A 75 -4.87 -20.97 0.88
CA ILE A 75 -4.37 -20.36 2.11
C ILE A 75 -4.73 -21.22 3.32
N GLN A 76 -3.89 -21.14 4.36
CA GLN A 76 -3.98 -21.91 5.59
C GLN A 76 -5.25 -21.55 6.35
N GLU A 77 -5.52 -20.26 6.56
CA GLU A 77 -6.63 -19.81 7.38
C GLU A 77 -7.27 -18.51 6.86
N LYS A 78 -8.58 -18.38 7.07
CA LYS A 78 -9.31 -17.12 6.89
C LYS A 78 -9.30 -16.37 8.21
N ILE A 79 -8.72 -15.17 8.23
CA ILE A 79 -8.61 -14.31 9.40
C ILE A 79 -9.44 -13.05 9.14
N SER A 80 -10.65 -12.95 9.69
CA SER A 80 -11.45 -11.73 9.49
C SER A 80 -11.00 -10.59 10.39
N GLY A 81 -11.15 -9.35 9.92
CA GLY A 81 -10.95 -8.16 10.75
C GLY A 81 -11.87 -8.13 11.98
N SER A 82 -13.05 -8.77 11.90
CA SER A 82 -13.95 -8.95 13.05
C SER A 82 -13.44 -9.95 14.09
N ASP A 83 -12.71 -10.97 13.68
CA ASP A 83 -12.14 -11.95 14.62
C ASP A 83 -10.81 -11.48 15.20
N LEU A 84 -10.11 -10.56 14.50
CA LEU A 84 -8.75 -10.15 14.83
C LEU A 84 -8.63 -9.44 16.19
N LEU A 85 -9.44 -8.39 16.46
CA LEU A 85 -9.37 -7.69 17.75
C LEU A 85 -9.71 -8.62 18.94
N PRO A 86 -10.81 -9.40 18.90
CA PRO A 86 -11.09 -10.40 19.93
C PRO A 86 -9.99 -11.41 20.16
N ALA A 87 -9.48 -12.01 19.09
CA ALA A 87 -8.41 -12.98 19.21
C ALA A 87 -7.14 -12.34 19.79
N PHE A 88 -6.83 -11.10 19.38
CA PHE A 88 -5.65 -10.37 19.85
C PHE A 88 -5.71 -10.03 21.33
N TYR A 89 -6.83 -9.46 21.83
CA TYR A 89 -6.91 -9.11 23.25
C TYR A 89 -7.02 -10.35 24.14
N HIS A 90 -7.61 -11.46 23.67
CA HIS A 90 -7.64 -12.72 24.43
C HIS A 90 -6.26 -13.40 24.49
N TYR A 91 -5.52 -13.42 23.37
CA TYR A 91 -4.16 -13.93 23.33
C TYR A 91 -3.24 -13.16 24.30
N ASN A 92 -3.45 -11.84 24.41
CA ASN A 92 -2.67 -10.95 25.26
C ASN A 92 -3.32 -10.63 26.62
N GLN A 93 -4.32 -11.39 27.06
CA GLN A 93 -5.09 -11.07 28.26
C GLN A 93 -4.27 -11.04 29.56
N HIS A 94 -3.10 -11.70 29.58
CA HIS A 94 -2.17 -11.71 30.73
C HIS A 94 -0.89 -10.90 30.48
N ASN A 95 -0.80 -10.20 29.34
CA ASN A 95 0.38 -9.41 28.97
C ASN A 95 0.18 -7.94 29.38
N GLU A 96 0.71 -7.54 30.54
CA GLU A 96 0.64 -6.16 31.08
C GLU A 96 1.24 -5.09 30.16
N ASP A 97 2.11 -5.47 29.23
CA ASP A 97 2.69 -4.53 28.28
C ASP A 97 1.68 -4.10 27.21
N ILE A 98 0.64 -4.89 26.92
CA ILE A 98 -0.33 -4.59 25.88
C ILE A 98 -1.38 -3.60 26.35
N LYS A 99 -1.43 -2.44 25.68
CA LYS A 99 -2.31 -1.31 25.97
C LYS A 99 -2.98 -0.85 24.69
N ILE A 100 -4.29 -1.09 24.59
CA ILE A 100 -5.09 -0.85 23.38
C ILE A 100 -5.78 0.50 23.47
N PHE A 101 -5.71 1.27 22.38
CA PHE A 101 -6.56 2.42 22.11
C PHE A 101 -7.61 2.05 21.07
N LEU A 102 -8.88 2.38 21.33
CA LEU A 102 -9.97 2.21 20.36
C LEU A 102 -10.30 3.55 19.69
N LEU A 103 -10.25 3.61 18.36
CA LEU A 103 -10.64 4.79 17.58
C LEU A 103 -11.73 4.43 16.57
N GLY A 104 -12.96 4.89 16.77
CA GLY A 104 -14.05 4.67 15.82
C GLY A 104 -15.41 4.45 16.49
N GLY A 105 -16.39 4.05 15.70
CA GLY A 105 -17.79 4.01 16.13
C GLY A 105 -18.41 5.41 16.27
N GLU A 106 -19.72 5.43 16.48
CA GLU A 106 -20.46 6.65 16.83
C GLU A 106 -20.19 7.07 18.28
N GLU A 107 -20.62 8.27 18.66
CA GLU A 107 -20.41 8.82 20.01
C GLU A 107 -20.82 7.80 21.10
N GLY A 108 -19.89 7.52 22.03
CA GLY A 108 -20.10 6.57 23.13
C GLY A 108 -19.87 5.09 22.78
N VAL A 109 -19.79 4.72 21.50
CA VAL A 109 -19.61 3.31 21.08
C VAL A 109 -18.21 2.81 21.46
N ALA A 110 -17.17 3.60 21.22
CA ALA A 110 -15.79 3.21 21.56
C ALA A 110 -15.61 2.98 23.07
N GLN A 111 -16.19 3.86 23.90
CA GLN A 111 -16.13 3.77 25.36
C GLN A 111 -16.91 2.56 25.88
N LYS A 112 -18.07 2.25 25.26
CA LYS A 112 -18.82 1.03 25.59
C LYS A 112 -18.03 -0.23 25.23
N ALA A 113 -17.39 -0.27 24.06
CA ALA A 113 -16.50 -1.36 23.67
C ALA A 113 -15.32 -1.51 24.66
N GLN A 114 -14.69 -0.40 25.06
CA GLN A 114 -13.64 -0.40 26.08
C GLN A 114 -14.10 -1.07 27.37
N HIS A 115 -15.26 -0.67 27.90
CA HIS A 115 -15.82 -1.25 29.11
C HIS A 115 -16.07 -2.76 28.97
N ASN A 116 -16.74 -3.17 27.88
CA ASN A 116 -17.08 -4.57 27.64
C ASN A 116 -15.82 -5.44 27.47
N ILE A 117 -14.82 -4.97 26.72
CA ILE A 117 -13.56 -5.71 26.51
C ILE A 117 -12.82 -5.88 27.83
N ASN A 118 -12.66 -4.81 28.62
CA ASN A 118 -11.97 -4.88 29.91
C ASN A 118 -12.66 -5.82 30.91
N GLN A 119 -14.00 -5.90 30.87
CA GLN A 119 -14.74 -6.89 31.64
C GLN A 119 -14.45 -8.33 31.18
N LYS A 120 -14.41 -8.59 29.86
CA LYS A 120 -14.14 -9.92 29.31
C LYS A 120 -12.75 -10.46 29.69
N VAL A 121 -11.75 -9.59 29.77
CA VAL A 121 -10.36 -9.99 30.12
C VAL A 121 -10.01 -9.79 31.60
N ALA A 122 -10.94 -9.25 32.40
CA ALA A 122 -10.74 -8.93 33.82
C ALA A 122 -9.52 -8.02 34.10
N ARG A 123 -9.19 -7.10 33.17
CA ARG A 123 -8.12 -6.09 33.34
C ARG A 123 -8.36 -4.87 32.45
N LYS A 124 -7.66 -3.76 32.74
CA LYS A 124 -7.67 -2.56 31.90
C LYS A 124 -6.71 -2.71 30.69
N ILE A 125 -7.02 -3.64 29.78
CA ILE A 125 -6.22 -3.82 28.54
C ILE A 125 -6.49 -2.69 27.54
N VAL A 126 -7.73 -2.21 27.44
CA VAL A 126 -8.10 -1.03 26.66
C VAL A 126 -7.94 0.21 27.56
N VAL A 127 -6.89 0.99 27.31
CA VAL A 127 -6.47 2.09 28.19
C VAL A 127 -7.25 3.38 27.95
N ASP A 128 -7.67 3.62 26.71
CA ASP A 128 -8.48 4.78 26.31
C ASP A 128 -9.24 4.47 25.01
N ALA A 129 -10.25 5.27 24.71
CA ALA A 129 -11.11 5.10 23.55
C ALA A 129 -11.69 6.45 23.09
N LEU A 130 -11.88 6.60 21.78
CA LEU A 130 -12.44 7.81 21.18
C LEU A 130 -13.32 7.47 19.98
N SER A 131 -14.47 8.13 19.90
CA SER A 131 -15.35 8.13 18.73
C SER A 131 -15.13 9.46 17.99
N PRO A 132 -14.52 9.47 16.80
CA PRO A 132 -14.20 10.70 16.08
C PRO A 132 -15.43 11.26 15.34
N SER A 133 -15.34 12.50 14.89
CA SER A 133 -16.39 13.11 14.06
C SER A 133 -16.51 12.40 12.70
N PHE A 134 -17.69 12.51 12.07
CA PHE A 134 -17.86 11.97 10.72
C PHE A 134 -16.98 12.74 9.74
N GLY A 135 -16.06 12.02 9.07
CA GLY A 135 -15.14 12.64 8.11
C GLY A 135 -13.89 13.28 8.74
N PHE A 136 -13.61 13.00 10.02
CA PHE A 136 -12.44 13.51 10.75
C PHE A 136 -11.12 13.38 10.00
N GLU A 137 -10.98 12.38 9.12
CA GLU A 137 -9.76 12.16 8.33
C GLU A 137 -9.39 13.35 7.42
N ASN A 138 -10.37 14.20 7.12
CA ASN A 138 -10.21 15.43 6.33
C ASN A 138 -9.98 16.67 7.21
N ASN A 139 -10.22 16.57 8.52
CA ASN A 139 -9.98 17.64 9.48
C ASN A 139 -8.59 17.47 10.10
N HIS A 140 -7.62 18.26 9.64
CA HIS A 140 -6.24 18.16 10.12
C HIS A 140 -6.12 18.45 11.62
N SER A 141 -6.84 19.46 12.14
CA SER A 141 -6.79 19.81 13.56
C SER A 141 -7.31 18.67 14.43
N GLU A 142 -8.43 18.06 14.04
CA GLU A 142 -8.99 16.93 14.78
C GLU A 142 -8.05 15.71 14.72
N CYS A 143 -7.43 15.44 13.57
CA CYS A 143 -6.42 14.38 13.46
C CYS A 143 -5.26 14.61 14.44
N LEU A 144 -4.76 15.84 14.58
CA LEU A 144 -3.69 16.17 15.53
C LEU A 144 -4.15 15.94 16.98
N THR A 145 -5.36 16.39 17.34
CA THR A 145 -5.93 16.13 18.67
C THR A 145 -6.07 14.63 18.97
N ILE A 146 -6.48 13.83 17.98
CA ILE A 146 -6.57 12.38 18.10
C ILE A 146 -5.18 11.78 18.34
N ILE A 147 -4.16 12.21 17.61
CA ILE A 147 -2.77 11.76 17.75
C ILE A 147 -2.24 12.07 19.15
N ASP A 148 -2.46 13.29 19.63
CA ASP A 148 -2.06 13.69 20.98
C ASP A 148 -2.71 12.83 22.05
N LYS A 149 -4.02 12.56 21.91
CA LYS A 149 -4.76 11.70 22.85
C LYS A 149 -4.23 10.25 22.86
N ILE A 150 -3.92 9.69 21.69
CA ILE A 150 -3.32 8.34 21.58
C ILE A 150 -1.93 8.31 22.25
N ASN A 151 -1.11 9.32 22.01
CA ASN A 151 0.23 9.40 22.60
C ASN A 151 0.17 9.55 24.13
N GLN A 152 -0.73 10.38 24.64
CA GLN A 152 -0.94 10.60 26.08
C GLN A 152 -1.54 9.38 26.80
N SER A 153 -2.29 8.53 26.10
CA SER A 153 -2.89 7.34 26.72
C SER A 153 -1.89 6.25 27.07
N GLY A 154 -0.65 6.33 26.57
CA GLY A 154 0.37 5.28 26.70
C GLY A 154 0.01 3.98 25.97
N ALA A 155 -0.87 4.05 24.98
CA ALA A 155 -1.24 2.89 24.18
C ALA A 155 -0.10 2.48 23.24
N ASN A 156 0.07 1.17 23.09
CA ASN A 156 1.00 0.60 22.11
C ASN A 156 0.31 -0.23 21.03
N VAL A 157 -1.02 -0.31 21.07
CA VAL A 157 -1.86 -0.92 20.04
C VAL A 157 -2.97 0.07 19.68
N LEU A 158 -3.12 0.39 18.39
CA LEU A 158 -4.24 1.18 17.88
C LEU A 158 -5.20 0.28 17.11
N ALA A 159 -6.41 0.11 17.63
CA ALA A 159 -7.50 -0.54 16.92
C ALA A 159 -8.47 0.52 16.37
N ILE A 160 -8.51 0.66 15.05
CA ILE A 160 -9.28 1.71 14.36
C ILE A 160 -10.43 1.10 13.55
N GLY A 161 -11.64 1.61 13.76
CA GLY A 161 -12.88 1.09 13.21
C GLY A 161 -13.73 2.19 12.57
N VAL A 162 -13.23 2.82 11.51
CA VAL A 162 -13.92 3.89 10.77
C VAL A 162 -14.24 3.52 9.32
N GLY A 163 -13.90 2.29 8.92
CA GLY A 163 -14.20 1.72 7.62
C GLY A 163 -13.13 1.97 6.56
N ALA A 164 -13.03 1.04 5.62
CA ALA A 164 -12.09 1.12 4.50
C ALA A 164 -12.64 1.99 3.34
N PRO A 165 -11.79 2.82 2.71
CA PRO A 165 -10.32 2.86 2.82
C PRO A 165 -9.78 3.85 3.87
N LYS A 166 -10.65 4.52 4.63
CA LYS A 166 -10.30 5.68 5.47
C LYS A 166 -9.30 5.32 6.55
N GLN A 167 -9.56 4.21 7.27
CA GLN A 167 -8.72 3.77 8.37
C GLN A 167 -7.30 3.41 7.90
N GLU A 168 -7.15 2.71 6.77
CA GLU A 168 -5.85 2.33 6.24
C GLU A 168 -5.07 3.57 5.78
N LYS A 169 -5.73 4.49 5.06
CA LYS A 169 -5.09 5.76 4.65
C LYS A 169 -4.68 6.62 5.83
N TRP A 170 -5.52 6.71 6.87
CA TRP A 170 -5.21 7.47 8.07
C TRP A 170 -3.98 6.91 8.79
N ILE A 171 -3.89 5.57 8.95
CA ILE A 171 -2.71 4.92 9.53
C ILE A 171 -1.47 5.24 8.71
N VAL A 172 -1.50 5.07 7.38
CA VAL A 172 -0.34 5.36 6.52
C VAL A 172 0.13 6.80 6.68
N LYS A 173 -0.81 7.75 6.79
CA LYS A 173 -0.53 9.18 6.91
C LYS A 173 0.08 9.56 8.26
N TYR A 174 -0.41 8.98 9.37
CA TYR A 174 -0.10 9.48 10.71
C TYR A 174 0.70 8.50 11.59
N ARG A 175 0.94 7.25 11.18
CA ARG A 175 1.66 6.25 12.01
C ARG A 175 3.03 6.72 12.52
N ALA A 176 3.74 7.54 11.75
CA ALA A 176 5.05 8.08 12.15
C ALA A 176 4.97 9.06 13.33
N GLN A 177 3.80 9.63 13.61
CA GLN A 177 3.53 10.52 14.75
C GLN A 177 3.03 9.76 15.99
N LEU A 178 2.99 8.43 15.92
CA LEU A 178 2.52 7.53 16.98
C LEU A 178 3.65 6.59 17.44
N PRO A 179 4.77 7.13 17.98
CA PRO A 179 5.99 6.36 18.24
C PRO A 179 5.80 5.22 19.27
N ASN A 180 4.80 5.33 20.14
CA ASN A 180 4.47 4.30 21.13
C ASN A 180 3.67 3.14 20.52
N VAL A 181 2.95 3.37 19.43
CA VAL A 181 2.07 2.37 18.81
C VAL A 181 2.87 1.42 17.94
N LYS A 182 2.95 0.16 18.40
CA LYS A 182 3.64 -0.93 17.70
C LYS A 182 2.72 -1.74 16.81
N VAL A 183 1.43 -1.82 17.13
CA VAL A 183 0.45 -2.61 16.38
C VAL A 183 -0.69 -1.72 15.88
N PHE A 184 -0.99 -1.79 14.58
CA PHE A 184 -2.10 -1.06 13.95
C PHE A 184 -3.13 -2.02 13.38
N LEU A 185 -4.34 -2.03 13.95
CA LEU A 185 -5.45 -2.93 13.63
C LEU A 185 -6.61 -2.15 12.98
N PRO A 186 -6.67 -2.03 11.64
CA PRO A 186 -7.85 -1.56 10.93
C PRO A 186 -8.94 -2.64 10.95
N ILE A 187 -9.95 -2.47 11.80
CA ILE A 187 -10.91 -3.52 12.15
C ILE A 187 -12.34 -3.22 11.67
N GLY A 188 -12.60 -2.07 11.04
CA GLY A 188 -13.93 -1.72 10.55
C GLY A 188 -15.00 -1.75 11.65
N ALA A 189 -16.10 -2.47 11.43
CA ALA A 189 -17.27 -2.48 12.34
C ALA A 189 -17.07 -3.28 13.63
N THR A 190 -15.87 -3.78 13.92
CA THR A 190 -15.61 -4.61 15.09
C THR A 190 -15.84 -3.87 16.40
N ILE A 191 -15.60 -2.55 16.45
CA ILE A 191 -15.86 -1.73 17.64
C ILE A 191 -17.37 -1.75 17.96
N ASP A 192 -18.23 -1.60 16.95
CA ASP A 192 -19.69 -1.71 17.12
C ASP A 192 -20.12 -3.08 17.66
N PHE A 193 -19.47 -4.16 17.20
CA PHE A 193 -19.75 -5.52 17.67
C PHE A 193 -19.32 -5.71 19.13
N GLU A 194 -18.14 -5.21 19.52
CA GLU A 194 -17.66 -5.31 20.90
C GLU A 194 -18.47 -4.44 21.87
N ALA A 195 -19.00 -3.32 21.40
CA ALA A 195 -19.92 -2.48 22.17
C ALA A 195 -21.33 -3.09 22.30
N GLY A 196 -21.70 -4.06 21.44
CA GLY A 196 -23.00 -4.72 21.43
C GLY A 196 -24.09 -3.98 20.64
N TYR A 197 -23.74 -2.95 19.87
CA TYR A 197 -24.70 -2.17 19.07
C TYR A 197 -25.13 -2.88 17.79
N LYS A 198 -24.28 -3.77 17.26
CA LYS A 198 -24.60 -4.56 16.06
C LYS A 198 -24.41 -6.05 16.33
N PRO A 199 -25.37 -6.90 15.94
CA PRO A 199 -25.20 -8.34 16.05
C PRO A 199 -24.15 -8.82 15.04
N ARG A 200 -23.32 -9.79 15.44
CA ARG A 200 -22.49 -10.54 14.49
C ARG A 200 -23.35 -11.55 13.73
N SER A 201 -22.95 -11.86 12.50
CA SER A 201 -23.55 -12.99 11.78
C SER A 201 -23.36 -14.29 12.57
N PRO A 202 -24.34 -15.20 12.59
CA PRO A 202 -24.17 -16.53 13.19
C PRO A 202 -22.91 -17.23 12.68
N LYS A 203 -22.20 -17.94 13.56
CA LYS A 203 -20.92 -18.59 13.24
C LYS A 203 -21.04 -19.54 12.03
N TRP A 204 -22.13 -20.28 11.91
CA TRP A 204 -22.36 -21.19 10.80
C TRP A 204 -22.44 -20.45 9.45
N MET A 205 -23.09 -19.27 9.41
CA MET A 205 -23.17 -18.44 8.20
C MET A 205 -21.79 -17.91 7.81
N SER A 206 -21.03 -17.39 8.79
CA SER A 206 -19.66 -16.90 8.51
C SER A 206 -18.75 -18.04 8.04
N ASN A 207 -18.86 -19.24 8.62
CA ASN A 207 -18.10 -20.42 8.22
C ASN A 207 -18.42 -20.89 6.79
N MET A 208 -19.68 -20.76 6.35
CA MET A 208 -20.11 -21.06 4.98
C MET A 208 -19.84 -19.91 3.99
N GLY A 209 -19.38 -18.76 4.46
CA GLY A 209 -19.16 -17.57 3.62
C GLY A 209 -20.44 -16.79 3.27
N LEU A 210 -21.50 -16.96 4.05
CA LEU A 210 -22.79 -16.27 3.91
C LEU A 210 -22.90 -14.99 4.75
N GLU A 211 -21.80 -14.54 5.36
CA GLU A 211 -21.79 -13.31 6.17
C GLU A 211 -22.18 -12.07 5.37
N TRP A 212 -21.78 -11.98 4.11
CA TRP A 212 -22.17 -10.87 3.23
C TRP A 212 -23.69 -10.83 3.02
N LEU A 213 -24.34 -11.99 2.91
CA LEU A 213 -25.79 -12.12 2.73
C LEU A 213 -26.52 -11.72 4.00
N TYR A 214 -26.05 -12.18 5.16
CA TYR A 214 -26.58 -11.73 6.46
C TYR A 214 -26.52 -10.20 6.57
N ARG A 215 -25.36 -9.60 6.29
CA ARG A 215 -25.19 -8.14 6.32
C ARG A 215 -26.10 -7.43 5.32
N LEU A 216 -26.26 -7.96 4.10
CA LEU A 216 -27.14 -7.39 3.09
C LEU A 216 -28.60 -7.37 3.57
N ILE A 217 -29.07 -8.44 4.21
CA ILE A 217 -30.42 -8.51 4.76
C ILE A 217 -30.59 -7.55 5.93
N SER A 218 -29.58 -7.41 6.79
CA SER A 218 -29.60 -6.49 7.93
C SER A 218 -29.52 -5.02 7.53
N GLU A 219 -28.79 -4.69 6.46
CA GLU A 219 -28.52 -3.31 6.03
C GLU A 219 -28.69 -3.12 4.50
N PRO A 220 -29.88 -3.43 3.93
CA PRO A 220 -30.06 -3.54 2.49
C PRO A 220 -29.80 -2.22 1.79
N LYS A 221 -30.32 -1.10 2.32
CA LYS A 221 -30.14 0.25 1.75
C LYS A 221 -28.67 0.66 1.62
N ARG A 222 -27.81 0.19 2.53
CA ARG A 222 -26.38 0.52 2.56
C ARG A 222 -25.53 -0.42 1.70
N LEU A 223 -25.85 -1.71 1.69
CA LEU A 223 -24.96 -2.75 1.17
C LEU A 223 -25.34 -3.35 -0.19
N TRP A 224 -26.57 -3.11 -0.69
CA TRP A 224 -27.02 -3.66 -1.97
C TRP A 224 -26.10 -3.26 -3.14
N LYS A 225 -25.77 -1.96 -3.24
CA LYS A 225 -24.91 -1.44 -4.30
C LYS A 225 -23.50 -2.04 -4.21
N ARG A 226 -22.96 -2.10 -2.99
CA ARG A 226 -21.62 -2.65 -2.72
C ARG A 226 -21.49 -4.10 -3.21
N TYR A 227 -22.48 -4.95 -2.92
CA TYR A 227 -22.40 -6.37 -3.26
C TYR A 227 -22.88 -6.70 -4.67
N LEU A 228 -23.94 -6.06 -5.15
CA LEU A 228 -24.57 -6.43 -6.42
C LEU A 228 -24.05 -5.62 -7.60
N VAL A 229 -23.45 -4.46 -7.37
CA VAL A 229 -22.94 -3.58 -8.44
C VAL A 229 -21.43 -3.44 -8.31
N ASP A 230 -20.95 -2.96 -7.17
CA ASP A 230 -19.54 -2.60 -7.01
C ASP A 230 -18.62 -3.83 -6.96
N SER A 231 -19.15 -5.03 -6.67
CA SER A 231 -18.38 -6.28 -6.66
C SER A 231 -18.30 -6.98 -8.02
N ILE A 232 -19.05 -6.54 -9.04
CA ILE A 232 -18.99 -7.14 -10.40
C ILE A 232 -17.58 -7.09 -11.01
N PRO A 233 -16.84 -5.95 -10.95
CA PRO A 233 -15.49 -5.88 -11.48
C PRO A 233 -14.55 -6.94 -10.90
N PHE A 234 -14.73 -7.32 -9.63
CA PHE A 234 -13.92 -8.37 -9.02
C PHE A 234 -14.06 -9.70 -9.75
N LEU A 235 -15.28 -10.12 -10.11
CA LEU A 235 -15.49 -11.37 -10.85
C LEU A 235 -14.79 -11.36 -12.21
N ILE A 236 -14.87 -10.23 -12.92
CA ILE A 236 -14.16 -10.04 -14.20
C ILE A 236 -12.65 -10.17 -13.99
N HIS A 237 -12.10 -9.50 -12.98
CA HIS A 237 -10.67 -9.56 -12.67
C HIS A 237 -10.20 -10.96 -12.26
N ILE A 238 -11.01 -11.73 -11.53
CA ILE A 238 -10.70 -13.12 -11.19
C ILE A 238 -10.71 -14.02 -12.43
N LEU A 239 -11.68 -13.85 -13.34
CA LEU A 239 -11.68 -14.57 -14.61
C LEU A 239 -10.44 -14.23 -15.44
N GLN A 240 -10.12 -12.94 -15.57
CA GLN A 240 -8.90 -12.49 -16.25
C GLN A 240 -7.64 -13.08 -15.60
N HIS A 241 -7.56 -13.16 -14.27
CA HIS A 241 -6.42 -13.73 -13.56
C HIS A 241 -6.31 -15.24 -13.82
N ARG A 242 -7.45 -15.97 -13.85
CA ARG A 242 -7.44 -17.41 -14.14
C ARG A 242 -6.89 -17.73 -15.53
N PHE A 243 -7.09 -16.84 -16.51
CA PHE A 243 -6.62 -17.01 -17.88
C PHE A 243 -5.31 -16.24 -18.17
N ASP A 244 -4.63 -15.73 -17.14
CA ASP A 244 -3.39 -14.94 -17.26
C ASP A 244 -3.51 -13.70 -18.18
N ILE A 245 -4.73 -13.16 -18.33
CA ILE A 245 -5.04 -11.95 -19.12
C ILE A 245 -5.10 -10.70 -18.23
N TYR A 246 -5.17 -10.88 -16.90
CA TYR A 246 -5.26 -9.77 -15.96
C TYR A 246 -4.04 -8.87 -16.07
N ARG A 247 -4.29 -7.58 -16.37
CA ARG A 247 -3.29 -6.52 -16.40
C ARG A 247 -3.61 -5.49 -15.33
N HIS A 248 -2.63 -5.22 -14.49
CA HIS A 248 -2.66 -4.16 -13.50
C HIS A 248 -2.80 -2.81 -14.20
N ASN A 249 -3.41 -1.84 -13.53
CA ASN A 249 -3.35 -0.46 -13.99
C ASN A 249 -1.97 0.10 -13.61
N PRO A 250 -1.06 0.34 -14.58
CA PRO A 250 0.31 0.70 -14.28
C PRO A 250 0.42 2.07 -13.58
N ILE A 251 -0.55 2.98 -13.77
CA ILE A 251 -0.57 4.27 -13.08
C ILE A 251 -0.94 4.10 -11.62
N VAL A 252 -1.98 3.32 -11.33
CA VAL A 252 -2.36 3.01 -9.94
C VAL A 252 -1.23 2.27 -9.24
N GLU A 253 -0.56 1.36 -9.96
CA GLU A 253 0.59 0.65 -9.44
C GLU A 253 1.75 1.58 -9.13
N LEU A 254 2.12 2.46 -10.07
CA LEU A 254 3.21 3.40 -9.90
C LEU A 254 2.94 4.42 -8.78
N LYS A 255 1.75 5.03 -8.76
CA LYS A 255 1.35 5.99 -7.70
C LYS A 255 1.29 5.37 -6.31
N SER A 256 1.11 4.05 -6.22
CA SER A 256 1.06 3.33 -4.94
C SER A 256 2.41 2.84 -4.44
N MET A 257 3.47 2.85 -5.26
CA MET A 257 4.78 2.36 -4.85
C MET A 257 5.45 3.31 -3.85
N PRO A 258 5.96 2.82 -2.71
CA PRO A 258 6.89 3.56 -1.88
C PRO A 258 8.17 3.91 -2.65
N LEU A 259 8.82 5.01 -2.28
CA LEU A 259 10.04 5.50 -2.93
C LEU A 259 11.10 4.40 -3.13
N GLY A 260 11.41 3.62 -2.09
CA GLY A 260 12.39 2.53 -2.19
C GLY A 260 12.01 1.45 -3.23
N MET A 261 10.71 1.13 -3.37
CA MET A 261 10.24 0.21 -4.41
C MET A 261 10.32 0.83 -5.80
N VAL A 262 10.03 2.13 -5.95
CA VAL A 262 10.18 2.83 -7.23
C VAL A 262 11.65 2.79 -7.68
N LEU A 263 12.57 3.14 -6.78
CA LEU A 263 14.00 3.15 -7.06
C LEU A 263 14.54 1.74 -7.38
N ASN A 264 14.04 0.70 -6.71
CA ASN A 264 14.43 -0.67 -7.01
C ASN A 264 13.88 -1.18 -8.36
N HIS A 265 12.62 -0.87 -8.69
CA HIS A 265 12.06 -1.17 -10.01
C HIS A 265 12.78 -0.41 -11.11
N ALA A 266 13.14 0.85 -10.87
CA ALA A 266 13.95 1.67 -11.77
C ALA A 266 15.41 1.19 -11.88
N GLY A 267 15.81 0.13 -11.16
CA GLY A 267 17.17 -0.41 -11.23
C GLY A 267 18.24 0.48 -10.58
N LEU A 268 17.82 1.47 -9.80
CA LEU A 268 18.71 2.39 -9.06
C LEU A 268 19.11 1.87 -7.68
N LEU A 269 18.35 0.91 -7.13
CA LEU A 269 18.70 0.18 -5.91
C LEU A 269 18.58 -1.33 -6.15
N SER A 270 19.58 -2.09 -5.71
CA SER A 270 19.48 -3.55 -5.63
C SER A 270 18.52 -3.98 -4.51
N ASN A 271 18.08 -5.24 -4.53
CA ASN A 271 17.27 -5.79 -3.44
C ASN A 271 18.02 -5.78 -2.10
N GLU A 272 19.32 -6.01 -2.14
CA GLU A 272 20.19 -5.99 -0.95
C GLU A 272 20.29 -4.57 -0.37
N GLN A 273 20.50 -3.57 -1.23
CA GLN A 273 20.51 -2.16 -0.82
C GLN A 273 19.16 -1.72 -0.25
N LEU A 274 18.05 -2.09 -0.90
CA LEU A 274 16.70 -1.77 -0.41
C LEU A 274 16.42 -2.44 0.95
N ASN A 275 16.82 -3.71 1.12
CA ASN A 275 16.67 -4.43 2.38
C ASN A 275 17.49 -3.78 3.50
N LEU A 276 18.73 -3.39 3.21
CA LEU A 276 19.60 -2.69 4.16
C LEU A 276 18.97 -1.36 4.61
N VAL A 277 18.56 -0.52 3.64
CA VAL A 277 17.91 0.78 3.91
C VAL A 277 16.62 0.59 4.72
N SER A 278 15.79 -0.38 4.36
CA SER A 278 14.52 -0.66 5.06
C SER A 278 14.75 -1.16 6.48
N LYS A 279 15.77 -2.01 6.69
CA LYS A 279 16.16 -2.48 8.03
C LYS A 279 16.62 -1.32 8.91
N THR A 280 17.51 -0.46 8.40
CA THR A 280 17.96 0.74 9.13
C THR A 280 16.80 1.68 9.43
N GLN A 281 15.85 1.83 8.51
CA GLN A 281 14.66 2.66 8.77
C GLN A 281 13.82 2.10 9.91
N LYS A 282 13.63 0.78 9.94
CA LYS A 282 12.90 0.09 11.00
C LYS A 282 13.62 0.20 12.35
N GLU A 283 14.93 0.01 12.40
CA GLU A 283 15.75 0.17 13.61
C GLU A 283 15.68 1.59 14.19
N LYS A 284 15.50 2.60 13.33
CA LYS A 284 15.30 4.00 13.72
C LYS A 284 13.83 4.37 13.96
N ASN A 285 12.94 3.39 14.16
CA ASN A 285 11.51 3.59 14.37
C ASN A 285 10.86 4.54 13.34
N TYR A 286 11.32 4.53 12.09
CA TYR A 286 10.84 5.39 11.01
C TYR A 286 11.01 6.91 11.24
N GLU A 287 11.79 7.35 12.24
CA GLU A 287 12.08 8.77 12.49
C GLU A 287 12.84 9.43 11.32
N THR A 288 13.65 8.64 10.62
CA THR A 288 14.39 9.11 9.44
C THR A 288 13.67 8.70 8.15
N ASN A 289 13.43 9.65 7.25
CA ASN A 289 12.90 9.37 5.92
C ASN A 289 13.86 8.46 5.13
N LEU A 290 13.31 7.48 4.42
CA LEU A 290 14.03 6.53 3.58
C LEU A 290 15.00 7.22 2.60
N GLY A 291 14.61 8.35 2.00
CA GLY A 291 15.49 9.13 1.12
C GLY A 291 16.76 9.62 1.83
N LYS A 292 16.65 10.11 3.07
CA LYS A 292 17.81 10.54 3.86
C LYS A 292 18.71 9.36 4.23
N ILE A 293 18.14 8.18 4.45
CA ILE A 293 18.92 6.96 4.69
C ILE A 293 19.70 6.56 3.44
N ILE A 294 19.06 6.57 2.26
CA ILE A 294 19.72 6.31 0.96
C ILE A 294 20.88 7.29 0.75
N GLN A 295 20.65 8.59 0.99
CA GLN A 295 21.66 9.62 0.86
C GLN A 295 22.84 9.40 1.81
N ASN A 296 22.57 9.06 3.09
CA ASN A 296 23.61 8.81 4.08
C ASN A 296 24.48 7.59 3.74
N PHE A 297 23.92 6.59 3.07
CA PHE A 297 24.69 5.46 2.55
C PHE A 297 25.44 5.77 1.25
N GLY A 298 25.30 6.99 0.69
CA GLY A 298 25.93 7.39 -0.57
C GLY A 298 25.42 6.63 -1.79
N LEU A 299 24.22 6.02 -1.71
CA LEU A 299 23.70 5.15 -2.77
C LEU A 299 23.18 5.94 -3.96
N LEU A 300 22.58 7.11 -3.72
CA LEU A 300 22.02 8.00 -4.74
C LEU A 300 22.19 9.46 -4.31
N SER A 301 22.25 10.38 -5.28
CA SER A 301 22.32 11.81 -5.00
C SER A 301 20.99 12.35 -4.45
N GLN A 302 21.05 13.50 -3.78
CA GLN A 302 19.85 14.16 -3.26
C GLN A 302 18.89 14.51 -4.39
N GLU A 303 19.41 14.97 -5.52
CA GLU A 303 18.62 15.40 -6.68
C GLU A 303 17.89 14.22 -7.32
N THR A 304 18.55 13.06 -7.46
CA THR A 304 17.88 11.84 -7.93
C THR A 304 16.77 11.42 -6.95
N ILE A 305 17.04 11.44 -5.64
CA ILE A 305 16.04 11.12 -4.62
C ILE A 305 14.84 12.08 -4.71
N THR A 306 15.09 13.39 -4.80
CA THR A 306 14.06 14.42 -4.95
C THR A 306 13.25 14.24 -6.24
N PHE A 307 13.90 13.88 -7.35
CA PHE A 307 13.20 13.59 -8.59
C PHE A 307 12.17 12.48 -8.40
N PHE A 308 12.57 11.32 -7.87
CA PHE A 308 11.65 10.18 -7.71
C PHE A 308 10.62 10.40 -6.58
N ALA A 309 10.96 11.17 -5.54
CA ALA A 309 10.09 11.40 -4.39
C ALA A 309 9.06 12.52 -4.63
N GLU A 310 9.39 13.53 -5.43
CA GLU A 310 8.58 14.76 -5.55
C GLU A 310 8.27 15.13 -6.99
N THR A 311 9.27 15.18 -7.87
CA THR A 311 9.09 15.64 -9.26
C THR A 311 8.28 14.63 -10.07
N LEU A 312 8.65 13.36 -10.02
CA LEU A 312 8.00 12.27 -10.76
C LEU A 312 6.52 12.12 -10.38
N PRO A 313 6.11 12.09 -9.09
CA PRO A 313 4.70 12.12 -8.73
C PRO A 313 3.91 13.30 -9.32
N LYS A 314 4.46 14.53 -9.23
CA LYS A 314 3.84 15.73 -9.82
C LYS A 314 3.68 15.60 -11.33
N MET A 315 4.67 15.03 -12.02
CA MET A 315 4.59 14.78 -13.46
C MET A 315 3.47 13.81 -13.81
N ILE A 316 3.26 12.76 -13.01
CA ILE A 316 2.15 11.81 -13.20
C ILE A 316 0.81 12.50 -12.96
N GLU A 317 0.71 13.40 -11.97
CA GLU A 317 -0.51 14.18 -11.71
C GLU A 317 -0.84 15.14 -12.85
N LEU A 318 0.17 15.82 -13.40
CA LEU A 318 0.04 16.74 -14.52
C LEU A 318 0.00 16.03 -15.88
N ASN A 319 0.14 14.70 -15.91
CA ASN A 319 0.25 13.88 -17.11
C ASN A 319 1.31 14.42 -18.10
N GLN A 320 2.44 14.87 -17.56
CA GLN A 320 3.53 15.50 -18.29
C GLN A 320 4.46 14.44 -18.90
N VAL A 321 4.51 14.38 -20.23
CA VAL A 321 5.40 13.48 -20.98
C VAL A 321 6.61 14.24 -21.48
N LEU A 322 7.81 13.74 -21.18
CA LEU A 322 9.09 14.28 -21.68
C LEU A 322 9.75 13.33 -22.67
N LEU A 323 10.79 13.83 -23.34
CA LEU A 323 11.73 13.01 -24.11
C LEU A 323 12.64 12.21 -23.16
N MET A 324 13.21 11.10 -23.64
CA MET A 324 14.00 10.21 -22.78
C MET A 324 15.21 10.91 -22.16
N GLY A 325 15.95 11.70 -22.95
CA GLY A 325 17.09 12.47 -22.45
C GLY A 325 16.70 13.48 -21.37
N ASP A 326 15.52 14.10 -21.49
CA ASP A 326 15.01 15.05 -20.49
C ASP A 326 14.64 14.36 -19.17
N TYR A 327 14.10 13.13 -19.23
CA TYR A 327 13.86 12.33 -18.03
C TYR A 327 15.16 12.01 -17.29
N LEU A 328 16.16 11.52 -18.02
CA LEU A 328 17.43 11.13 -17.43
C LEU A 328 18.20 12.34 -16.87
N GLN A 329 18.15 13.50 -17.55
CA GLN A 329 18.72 14.75 -17.04
C GLN A 329 17.99 15.24 -15.78
N LYS A 330 16.66 15.30 -15.79
CA LYS A 330 15.87 15.72 -14.61
C LYS A 330 16.02 14.75 -13.43
N ALA A 331 16.28 13.48 -13.69
CA ALA A 331 16.60 12.48 -12.67
C ALA A 331 18.06 12.55 -12.18
N HIS A 332 18.88 13.45 -12.74
CA HIS A 332 20.31 13.60 -12.47
C HIS A 332 21.10 12.29 -12.70
N LEU A 333 20.62 11.44 -13.60
CA LEU A 333 21.29 10.19 -13.98
C LEU A 333 22.31 10.40 -15.11
N ILE A 334 22.20 11.53 -15.80
CA ILE A 334 23.13 11.93 -16.86
C ILE A 334 23.23 13.45 -16.92
N THR A 335 24.42 13.95 -17.23
CA THR A 335 24.67 15.39 -17.38
C THR A 335 24.47 15.85 -18.82
N THR A 336 24.31 17.17 -19.00
CA THR A 336 24.27 17.80 -20.33
C THR A 336 25.56 17.54 -21.12
N SER A 337 26.72 17.57 -20.47
CA SER A 337 28.01 17.31 -21.12
C SER A 337 28.15 15.85 -21.58
N GLN A 338 27.67 14.89 -20.78
CA GLN A 338 27.64 13.47 -21.17
C GLN A 338 26.73 13.23 -22.38
N ILE A 339 25.55 13.87 -22.41
CA ILE A 339 24.66 13.76 -23.56
C ILE A 339 25.28 14.38 -24.83
N GLN A 340 25.88 15.56 -24.70
CA GLN A 340 26.56 16.20 -25.84
C GLN A 340 27.69 15.32 -26.38
N TYR A 341 28.50 14.74 -25.50
CA TYR A 341 29.53 13.76 -25.88
C TYR A 341 28.94 12.56 -26.62
N LEU A 342 27.87 11.96 -26.09
CA LEU A 342 27.21 10.81 -26.72
C LEU A 342 26.59 11.15 -28.07
N CYS A 343 25.98 12.32 -28.22
CA CYS A 343 25.44 12.79 -29.50
C CYS A 343 26.54 13.01 -30.53
N GLN A 344 27.70 13.55 -30.13
CA GLN A 344 28.86 13.67 -31.02
C GLN A 344 29.41 12.29 -31.40
N LYS A 345 29.55 11.39 -30.42
CA LYS A 345 30.01 10.01 -30.62
C LYS A 345 29.10 9.24 -31.59
N GLN A 346 27.78 9.37 -31.44
CA GLN A 346 26.79 8.76 -32.34
C GLN A 346 26.96 9.23 -33.79
N LYS A 347 27.14 10.55 -34.00
CA LYS A 347 27.37 11.14 -35.33
C LYS A 347 28.70 10.70 -35.95
N LEU A 348 29.78 10.71 -35.17
CA LEU A 348 31.14 10.40 -35.63
C LEU A 348 31.30 8.93 -36.02
N LEU A 349 30.74 8.02 -35.22
CA LEU A 349 30.90 6.58 -35.40
C LEU A 349 29.91 6.00 -36.42
N SER A 350 29.02 6.81 -37.02
CA SER A 350 27.96 6.37 -37.95
C SER A 350 27.18 5.15 -37.43
N THR A 351 26.95 5.08 -36.12
CA THR A 351 26.27 3.94 -35.51
C THR A 351 24.77 4.05 -35.76
N HIS A 352 24.11 2.92 -35.99
CA HIS A 352 22.65 2.83 -35.95
C HIS A 352 22.11 2.69 -34.52
N LYS A 353 22.99 2.84 -33.50
CA LYS A 353 22.63 2.71 -32.09
C LYS A 353 21.89 3.94 -31.61
N LYS A 354 20.88 3.74 -30.77
CA LYS A 354 20.07 4.82 -30.20
C LYS A 354 20.80 5.48 -29.03
N LEU A 355 20.44 6.72 -28.70
CA LEU A 355 21.08 7.45 -27.61
C LEU A 355 20.96 6.67 -26.29
N GLY A 356 19.80 6.08 -25.99
CA GLY A 356 19.62 5.23 -24.82
C GLY A 356 20.58 4.03 -24.76
N GLU A 357 20.82 3.36 -25.89
CA GLU A 357 21.76 2.23 -25.97
C GLU A 357 23.20 2.68 -25.71
N LEU A 358 23.59 3.85 -26.23
CA LEU A 358 24.90 4.44 -25.97
C LEU A 358 25.06 4.85 -24.50
N ILE A 359 24.02 5.36 -23.85
CA ILE A 359 24.05 5.69 -22.41
C ILE A 359 24.32 4.43 -21.57
N VAL A 360 23.69 3.30 -21.93
CA VAL A 360 23.90 2.01 -21.25
C VAL A 360 25.28 1.45 -21.54
N GLU A 361 25.76 1.55 -22.79
CA GLU A 361 27.08 1.06 -23.21
C GLU A 361 28.24 1.81 -22.53
N GLU A 362 28.12 3.13 -22.34
CA GLU A 362 29.07 3.92 -21.55
C GLU A 362 28.95 3.69 -20.04
N GLY A 363 27.98 2.90 -19.58
CA GLY A 363 27.79 2.57 -18.17
C GLY A 363 27.22 3.70 -17.33
N TYR A 364 26.63 4.74 -17.92
CA TYR A 364 26.00 5.83 -17.17
C TYR A 364 24.72 5.36 -16.45
N ILE A 365 23.94 4.47 -17.06
CA ILE A 365 22.78 3.81 -16.44
C ILE A 365 22.75 2.32 -16.79
N SER A 366 22.00 1.54 -16.01
CA SER A 366 21.75 0.13 -16.34
C SER A 366 20.65 -0.02 -17.40
N GLN A 367 20.67 -1.12 -18.15
CA GLN A 367 19.58 -1.46 -19.10
C GLN A 367 18.21 -1.45 -18.40
N LYS A 368 18.15 -1.98 -17.17
CA LYS A 368 16.93 -1.97 -16.35
C LYS A 368 16.39 -0.54 -16.10
N THR A 369 17.29 0.42 -15.91
CA THR A 369 16.91 1.83 -15.72
C THR A 369 16.31 2.42 -16.98
N LEU A 370 16.94 2.15 -18.13
CA LEU A 370 16.44 2.58 -19.43
C LEU A 370 15.05 1.99 -19.71
N ASP A 371 14.90 0.68 -19.54
CA ASP A 371 13.64 -0.03 -19.76
C ASP A 371 12.51 0.51 -18.87
N TRP A 372 12.83 0.86 -17.63
CA TRP A 372 11.87 1.44 -16.69
C TRP A 372 11.36 2.81 -17.16
N PHE A 373 12.25 3.70 -17.65
CA PHE A 373 11.80 4.99 -18.17
C PHE A 373 11.01 4.86 -19.48
N ILE A 374 11.34 3.88 -20.33
CA ILE A 374 10.56 3.55 -21.53
C ILE A 374 9.15 3.10 -21.15
N GLU A 375 9.03 2.19 -20.19
CA GLU A 375 7.74 1.74 -19.67
C GLU A 375 6.96 2.89 -19.04
N PHE A 376 7.63 3.72 -18.24
CA PHE A 376 7.02 4.90 -17.63
C PHE A 376 6.46 5.88 -18.67
N GLN A 377 7.25 6.20 -19.71
CA GLN A 377 6.83 7.07 -20.80
C GLN A 377 5.63 6.47 -21.57
N TYR A 378 5.64 5.15 -21.79
CA TYR A 378 4.53 4.42 -22.42
C TYR A 378 3.24 4.54 -21.62
N VAL A 379 3.34 4.33 -20.32
CA VAL A 379 2.22 4.40 -19.40
C VAL A 379 1.58 5.79 -19.43
N LEU A 380 2.37 6.86 -19.34
CA LEU A 380 1.84 8.23 -19.40
C LEU A 380 1.20 8.57 -20.75
N LYS A 381 1.82 8.19 -21.87
CA LYS A 381 1.23 8.43 -23.21
C LYS A 381 -0.08 7.68 -23.42
N SER A 382 -0.20 6.47 -22.88
CA SER A 382 -1.45 5.71 -22.94
C SER A 382 -2.59 6.42 -22.18
N GLN A 383 -2.29 7.21 -21.15
CA GLN A 383 -3.30 8.02 -20.44
C GLN A 383 -3.79 9.22 -21.23
N GLN A 384 -2.96 9.81 -22.11
CA GLN A 384 -3.35 10.95 -22.94
C GLN A 384 -4.38 10.58 -24.05
N GLY A 385 -4.90 9.35 -24.07
CA GLY A 385 -5.85 8.90 -25.08
C GLY A 385 -5.20 8.56 -26.42
N ASN A 386 -3.87 8.60 -26.51
CA ASN A 386 -3.12 8.27 -27.71
C ASN A 386 -3.01 6.73 -27.85
N LYS A 387 -4.14 6.08 -28.13
CA LYS A 387 -4.31 4.62 -28.25
C LYS A 387 -3.39 3.97 -29.29
N ASN A 388 -2.76 4.75 -30.15
CA ASN A 388 -1.82 4.29 -31.16
C ASN A 388 -0.36 4.31 -30.71
N THR A 389 -0.04 4.82 -29.51
CA THR A 389 1.34 4.81 -29.00
C THR A 389 1.78 3.38 -28.74
N THR A 390 2.61 2.82 -29.61
CA THR A 390 3.19 1.49 -29.41
C THR A 390 4.53 1.61 -28.70
N PHE A 391 4.96 0.55 -28.00
CA PHE A 391 6.34 0.47 -27.48
C PHE A 391 7.36 0.78 -28.58
N ARG A 392 7.12 0.32 -29.82
CA ARG A 392 7.99 0.59 -30.98
C ARG A 392 8.18 2.09 -31.26
N GLN A 393 7.13 2.91 -31.15
CA GLN A 393 7.23 4.36 -31.35
C GLN A 393 8.00 5.05 -30.23
N ILE A 394 7.83 4.60 -29.00
CA ILE A 394 8.59 5.13 -27.85
C ILE A 394 10.06 4.78 -27.97
N TYR A 395 10.34 3.55 -28.39
CA TYR A 395 11.69 3.14 -28.74
C TYR A 395 12.28 3.97 -29.87
N GLN A 396 11.50 4.50 -30.82
CA GLN A 396 12.00 5.42 -31.86
C GLN A 396 12.33 6.80 -31.29
N GLU A 397 11.59 7.28 -30.30
CA GLU A 397 11.87 8.56 -29.63
C GLU A 397 13.11 8.55 -28.73
N LEU A 398 13.71 7.38 -28.44
CA LEU A 398 15.04 7.30 -27.83
C LEU A 398 16.14 7.95 -28.69
N GLU A 399 15.84 8.33 -29.94
CA GLU A 399 16.73 9.11 -30.82
C GLU A 399 16.65 10.62 -30.56
N THR A 400 15.67 11.07 -29.77
CA THR A 400 15.45 12.50 -29.54
C THR A 400 16.35 13.04 -28.43
N ILE A 401 17.08 14.10 -28.78
CA ILE A 401 17.95 14.86 -27.88
C ILE A 401 17.05 15.58 -26.84
N PRO A 402 17.48 15.72 -25.57
CA PRO A 402 16.83 16.59 -24.59
C PRO A 402 16.35 17.91 -25.21
N SER A 403 15.15 18.35 -24.85
CA SER A 403 14.61 19.63 -25.32
C SER A 403 15.51 20.82 -24.98
N SER A 404 16.30 20.72 -23.90
CA SER A 404 17.31 21.71 -23.50
C SER A 404 18.48 21.88 -24.50
N LEU A 405 18.62 20.95 -25.45
CA LEU A 405 19.70 20.89 -26.43
C LEU A 405 19.17 20.99 -27.88
N ASN A 406 17.86 21.14 -28.08
CA ASN A 406 17.30 21.51 -29.37
C ASN A 406 17.30 23.05 -29.50
N PRO A 407 17.80 23.61 -30.62
CA PRO A 407 17.87 25.06 -30.83
C PRO A 407 16.50 25.73 -30.94
#